data_AF-A0AAU5N1S0-F1
#
_entry.id   AF-A0AAU5N1S0-F1
#
_cell.length_a   1.000
_cell.length_b   1.000
_cell.length_c   1.000
_cell.angle_alpha   90.00
_cell.angle_beta   90.00
_cell.angle_gamma   90.00
#
_symmetry.space_group_name_H-M   'P 1'
#
loop_
_entity.id
_entity.type
_entity.pdbx_description
1 polymer ?
#
loop_
_entity_poly.entity_id
_entity_poly.type
_entity_poly.pdbx_seq_one_letter_code
_entity_poly.pdbx_strand_id
1 'polypeptide(L)'
;MTTALPPLVPNRAATDRRRVVTETDTTGPFPVEYRFRPADGDAQHLIVVFSGLGAPNGYHFAGKSLMDLRANILWIRDDFDGHYSYYMCRNMDFGIEASVAGLIERTLARLGLGRDRVSLLGVSKGGSAALYYGLRYGYRNIVTVVPQFLIGSYVRDRPVTGQYMLGETMPQQNVDVLDGAIPDMLKARGGQGHNIYLFTSEADEQYETEINPHLQLFWACENFNLIRTDSPMVRQHGEVSGYNMPLIAGVLSALTEGADPRIGFVENGKQQVNEAERQSYLYELRASDALTAVVKKQDIRGANIILSGDAFIPGESPYAQSMTTKSLIMESGSRHFEYPLATTDAKYLYSQYFDRFSCDYPNGGFEPESPSGISMKGLPVGTYNLSVRVVSPAEGIDRRTALVARRPFDIRRPVGGNEAVLIGDGKRVRLIRRPIVGQFSAETVFSLESSWLKERTLHVEGALFVHGIEAGDRGHGQYYLVLQGQDTTHSFRLGMSRKTAVIRKHVRRGDFGNYDFAYFATSGYNGVDLQKAAPGVYEVYISLSTGGSLFSAAAGSITLD
;
A
#
# COMPACT_ATOMS: atom_id res chain seq x y z
N MET A 1 24.33 18.35 -49.30
CA MET A 1 24.96 18.49 -47.98
C MET A 1 24.47 17.36 -47.10
N THR A 2 25.25 16.29 -46.95
CA THR A 2 24.93 15.09 -46.15
C THR A 2 25.83 15.07 -44.91
N THR A 3 25.72 16.09 -44.07
CA THR A 3 26.30 16.06 -42.74
C THR A 3 25.27 15.43 -41.80
N ALA A 4 25.60 14.26 -41.24
CA ALA A 4 24.77 13.59 -40.26
C ALA A 4 24.50 14.54 -39.07
N LEU A 5 23.24 14.67 -38.68
CA LEU A 5 22.87 15.44 -37.50
C LEU A 5 23.44 14.77 -36.24
N PRO A 6 23.85 15.55 -35.23
CA PRO A 6 24.27 14.98 -33.95
C PRO A 6 23.10 14.20 -33.31
N PRO A 7 23.42 13.18 -32.51
CA PRO A 7 22.40 12.41 -31.80
C PRO A 7 21.60 13.30 -30.86
N LEU A 8 20.32 13.01 -30.72
CA LEU A 8 19.47 13.67 -29.73
C LEU A 8 20.03 13.42 -28.34
N VAL A 9 20.31 14.49 -27.61
CA VAL A 9 20.64 14.44 -26.19
C VAL A 9 19.34 14.49 -25.37
N PRO A 10 19.30 13.92 -24.15
CA PRO A 10 18.13 13.97 -23.30
C PRO A 10 17.64 15.41 -23.07
N ASN A 11 16.33 15.63 -23.23
CA ASN A 11 15.74 16.91 -22.90
C ASN A 11 15.79 17.11 -21.37
N ARG A 12 16.52 18.12 -20.91
CA ARG A 12 16.67 18.45 -19.49
C ARG A 12 15.33 18.77 -18.81
N ALA A 13 14.32 19.18 -19.56
CA ALA A 13 12.95 19.40 -19.06
C ALA A 13 12.18 18.08 -18.82
N ALA A 14 12.59 16.98 -19.46
CA ALA A 14 12.01 15.65 -19.25
C ALA A 14 12.72 14.86 -18.14
N THR A 15 13.80 15.41 -17.56
CA THR A 15 14.51 14.78 -16.43
C THR A 15 13.82 15.14 -15.12
N ASP A 16 13.24 14.16 -14.45
CA ASP A 16 12.79 14.31 -13.07
C ASP A 16 14.00 14.46 -12.14
N ARG A 17 14.33 15.72 -11.82
CA ARG A 17 15.46 16.05 -10.94
C ARG A 17 15.18 15.76 -9.47
N ARG A 18 13.91 15.53 -9.11
CA ARG A 18 13.49 15.20 -7.75
C ARG A 18 13.14 13.72 -7.62
N ARG A 19 13.55 12.90 -8.60
CA ARG A 19 13.35 11.45 -8.55
C ARG A 19 13.96 10.89 -7.27
N VAL A 20 13.16 10.11 -6.54
CA VAL A 20 13.65 9.35 -5.39
C VAL A 20 14.52 8.20 -5.89
N VAL A 21 15.75 8.14 -5.40
CA VAL A 21 16.67 7.02 -5.62
C VAL A 21 16.70 6.12 -4.39
N THR A 22 16.95 4.82 -4.58
CA THR A 22 17.19 3.85 -3.50
C THR A 22 18.59 3.30 -3.70
N GLU A 23 19.42 3.39 -2.67
CA GLU A 23 20.85 3.09 -2.72
C GLU A 23 21.28 2.41 -1.40
N THR A 24 22.50 1.89 -1.37
CA THR A 24 23.12 1.31 -0.18
C THR A 24 24.49 1.93 0.01
N ASP A 25 24.74 2.53 1.17
CA ASP A 25 26.08 3.00 1.56
C ASP A 25 26.83 1.85 2.24
N THR A 26 27.99 1.48 1.70
CA THR A 26 28.83 0.38 2.19
C THR A 26 30.16 0.87 2.77
N THR A 27 30.25 2.15 3.12
CA THR A 27 31.52 2.75 3.57
C THR A 27 31.73 2.66 5.08
N GLY A 28 30.65 2.41 5.84
CA GLY A 28 30.70 2.11 7.27
C GLY A 28 30.90 0.60 7.54
N PRO A 29 31.06 0.22 8.82
CA PRO A 29 31.15 -1.19 9.23
C PRO A 29 29.94 -2.04 8.80
N PHE A 30 28.77 -1.43 8.64
CA PHE A 30 27.55 -2.08 8.18
C PHE A 30 26.98 -1.36 6.95
N PRO A 31 26.44 -2.10 5.97
CA PRO A 31 25.74 -1.48 4.83
C PRO A 31 24.46 -0.81 5.31
N VAL A 32 24.22 0.43 4.87
CA VAL A 32 23.02 1.21 5.22
C VAL A 32 22.19 1.44 3.96
N GLU A 33 21.01 0.81 3.92
CA GLU A 33 20.02 1.08 2.87
C GLU A 33 19.31 2.42 3.10
N TYR A 34 19.22 3.24 2.06
CA TYR A 34 18.54 4.52 2.13
C TYR A 34 17.79 4.88 0.85
N ARG A 35 16.86 5.83 1.00
CA ARG A 35 16.28 6.58 -0.11
C ARG A 35 16.71 8.03 -0.03
N PHE A 36 17.00 8.61 -1.18
CA PHE A 36 17.34 10.03 -1.26
C PHE A 36 16.47 10.73 -2.29
N ARG A 37 15.98 11.91 -1.92
CA ARG A 37 15.29 12.83 -2.82
C ARG A 37 15.97 14.20 -2.78
N PRO A 38 16.46 14.72 -3.91
CA PRO A 38 16.99 16.07 -3.98
C PRO A 38 15.96 17.14 -3.60
N ALA A 39 16.47 18.28 -3.12
CA ALA A 39 15.69 19.48 -2.89
C ALA A 39 15.02 20.01 -4.16
N ASP A 40 13.99 20.82 -3.97
CA ASP A 40 13.39 21.67 -4.99
C ASP A 40 13.92 23.11 -4.88
N GLY A 41 14.26 23.70 -6.02
CA GLY A 41 14.85 25.03 -6.07
C GLY A 41 16.17 25.14 -5.28
N ASP A 42 16.27 26.17 -4.45
CA ASP A 42 17.45 26.57 -3.68
C ASP A 42 17.39 26.19 -2.19
N ALA A 43 16.49 25.29 -1.78
CA ALA A 43 16.35 24.90 -0.38
C ALA A 43 17.62 24.21 0.16
N GLN A 44 18.36 24.90 1.02
CA GLN A 44 19.59 24.42 1.65
C GLN A 44 19.29 23.76 3.01
N HIS A 45 18.52 22.68 2.98
CA HIS A 45 18.16 21.92 4.19
C HIS A 45 18.10 20.42 3.90
N LEU A 46 18.48 19.61 4.89
CA LEU A 46 18.36 18.15 4.85
C LEU A 46 17.39 17.67 5.93
N ILE A 47 16.37 16.92 5.52
CA ILE A 47 15.52 16.16 6.42
C ILE A 47 16.01 14.71 6.41
N VAL A 48 16.42 14.20 7.58
CA VAL A 48 16.77 12.79 7.77
C VAL A 48 15.60 12.10 8.44
N VAL A 49 15.09 11.04 7.83
CA VAL A 49 13.89 10.34 8.30
C VAL A 49 14.27 8.95 8.81
N PHE A 50 13.97 8.72 10.08
CA PHE A 50 14.05 7.43 10.76
C PHE A 50 12.66 6.81 10.86
N SER A 51 12.54 5.57 10.40
CA SER A 51 11.29 4.83 10.36
C SER A 51 11.02 4.09 11.67
N GLY A 52 9.75 4.12 12.10
CA GLY A 52 9.21 3.19 13.10
C GLY A 52 9.15 1.75 12.59
N LEU A 53 8.76 0.82 13.47
CA LEU A 53 8.50 -0.58 13.14
C LEU A 53 7.34 -0.70 12.13
N GLY A 54 7.40 -1.66 11.21
CA GLY A 54 6.29 -1.93 10.27
C GLY A 54 6.10 -0.90 9.16
N ALA A 55 7.10 -0.04 8.93
CA ALA A 55 7.08 0.95 7.86
C ALA A 55 6.81 0.30 6.48
N PRO A 56 5.91 0.86 5.64
CA PRO A 56 5.71 0.35 4.29
C PRO A 56 7.00 0.33 3.48
N ASN A 57 7.43 -0.85 3.04
CA ASN A 57 8.73 -1.07 2.38
C ASN A 57 9.95 -0.56 3.18
N GLY A 58 9.85 -0.42 4.51
CA GLY A 58 10.93 0.05 5.37
C GLY A 58 11.07 1.57 5.50
N TYR A 59 10.17 2.37 4.91
CA TYR A 59 10.30 3.85 4.87
C TYR A 59 9.02 4.57 5.30
N HIS A 60 8.97 5.05 6.55
CA HIS A 60 7.90 5.95 7.02
C HIS A 60 8.00 7.32 6.31
N PHE A 61 6.84 7.98 6.16
CA PHE A 61 6.71 9.28 5.50
C PHE A 61 7.18 9.34 4.02
N ALA A 62 7.61 8.21 3.45
CA ALA A 62 7.88 8.10 2.03
C ALA A 62 6.57 8.08 1.22
N GLY A 63 6.60 8.66 0.02
CA GLY A 63 5.39 8.95 -0.76
C GLY A 63 4.81 10.31 -0.41
N LYS A 64 3.51 10.52 -0.61
CA LYS A 64 2.87 11.85 -0.64
C LYS A 64 3.19 12.76 0.56
N SER A 65 3.34 12.20 1.77
CA SER A 65 3.40 12.96 3.03
C SER A 65 4.47 14.05 3.11
N LEU A 66 5.63 13.85 2.47
CA LEU A 66 6.72 14.84 2.45
C LEU A 66 7.07 15.32 1.03
N MET A 67 6.29 14.94 0.01
CA MET A 67 6.65 15.26 -1.38
C MET A 67 6.62 16.75 -1.69
N ASP A 68 5.75 17.50 -1.01
CA ASP A 68 5.58 18.93 -1.23
C ASP A 68 6.65 19.78 -0.52
N LEU A 69 7.44 19.20 0.39
CA LEU A 69 8.56 19.89 1.02
C LEU A 69 9.68 20.15 0.00
N ARG A 70 10.27 21.35 0.05
CA ARG A 70 11.38 21.74 -0.84
C ARG A 70 12.73 21.15 -0.42
N ALA A 71 12.89 20.66 0.81
CA ALA A 71 14.17 20.16 1.32
C ALA A 71 14.71 18.92 0.59
N ASN A 72 16.01 18.66 0.76
CA ASN A 72 16.58 17.34 0.53
C ASN A 72 16.00 16.39 1.58
N ILE A 73 15.69 15.15 1.18
CA ILE A 73 15.20 14.14 2.12
C ILE A 73 16.01 12.86 1.99
N LEU A 74 16.54 12.41 3.11
CA LEU A 74 17.24 11.14 3.28
C LEU A 74 16.41 10.24 4.20
N TRP A 75 15.80 9.19 3.67
CA TRP A 75 15.16 8.17 4.50
C TRP A 75 16.13 7.02 4.74
N ILE A 76 16.32 6.62 5.99
CA ILE A 76 17.21 5.52 6.36
C ILE A 76 16.36 4.32 6.77
N ARG A 77 16.56 3.18 6.11
CA ARG A 77 15.89 1.93 6.48
C ARG A 77 16.66 1.28 7.63
N ASP A 78 15.93 0.85 8.66
CA ASP A 78 16.50 0.04 9.74
C ASP A 78 16.32 -1.43 9.37
N ASP A 79 17.27 -1.95 8.62
CA ASP A 79 17.33 -3.35 8.27
C ASP A 79 18.80 -3.73 8.19
N PHE A 80 19.28 -4.36 9.26
CA PHE A 80 20.63 -4.85 9.39
C PHE A 80 20.54 -6.35 9.62
N ASP A 81 21.00 -7.14 8.65
CA ASP A 81 20.88 -8.60 8.64
C ASP A 81 19.44 -9.14 8.73
N GLY A 82 18.43 -8.38 8.27
CA GLY A 82 17.01 -8.78 8.40
C GLY A 82 16.38 -8.38 9.74
N HIS A 83 17.07 -7.62 10.58
CA HIS A 83 16.63 -7.22 11.91
C HIS A 83 16.55 -5.70 12.08
N TYR A 84 15.66 -5.27 12.97
CA TYR A 84 15.64 -3.91 13.49
C TYR A 84 16.73 -3.74 14.55
N SER A 85 17.39 -2.58 14.55
CA SER A 85 18.53 -2.28 15.44
C SER A 85 18.37 -0.98 16.23
N TYR A 86 17.21 -0.31 16.09
CA TYR A 86 16.99 1.08 16.52
C TYR A 86 17.95 2.07 15.87
N TYR A 87 18.58 1.69 14.76
CA TYR A 87 19.70 2.41 14.16
C TYR A 87 20.91 2.51 15.11
N MET A 88 21.06 1.62 16.08
CA MET A 88 22.07 1.74 17.13
C MET A 88 23.08 0.60 17.10
N CYS A 89 22.65 -0.63 17.37
CA CYS A 89 23.62 -1.69 17.64
C CYS A 89 23.14 -3.10 17.30
N ARG A 90 24.11 -4.00 17.20
CA ARG A 90 23.94 -5.46 17.18
C ARG A 90 24.83 -6.03 18.27
N ASN A 91 24.27 -6.80 19.22
CA ASN A 91 25.00 -7.37 20.36
C ASN A 91 25.86 -6.31 21.10
N MET A 92 25.28 -5.13 21.33
CA MET A 92 25.94 -3.94 21.90
C MET A 92 27.15 -3.40 21.12
N ASP A 93 27.42 -3.89 19.90
CA ASP A 93 28.32 -3.25 18.95
C ASP A 93 27.60 -2.11 18.23
N PHE A 94 28.05 -0.89 18.45
CA PHE A 94 27.51 0.34 17.87
C PHE A 94 28.09 0.66 16.48
N GLY A 95 28.65 -0.32 15.77
CA GLY A 95 29.08 -0.14 14.38
C GLY A 95 27.92 0.25 13.44
N ILE A 96 26.69 -0.17 13.73
CA ILE A 96 25.49 0.28 13.01
C ILE A 96 25.31 1.79 13.21
N GLU A 97 25.41 2.26 14.46
CA GLU A 97 25.34 3.68 14.79
C GLU A 97 26.36 4.51 13.99
N ALA A 98 27.62 4.05 13.99
CA ALA A 98 28.70 4.70 13.26
C ALA A 98 28.43 4.74 11.74
N SER A 99 27.85 3.67 11.18
CA SER A 99 27.52 3.59 9.75
C SER A 99 26.42 4.58 9.35
N VAL A 100 25.36 4.67 10.15
CA VAL A 100 24.24 5.60 9.95
C VAL A 100 24.69 7.05 10.13
N ALA A 101 25.45 7.36 11.19
CA ALA A 101 26.01 8.70 11.39
C ALA A 101 26.92 9.09 10.22
N GLY A 102 27.79 8.18 9.78
CA GLY A 102 28.66 8.40 8.62
C GLY A 102 27.88 8.71 7.34
N LEU A 103 26.77 8.01 7.08
CA LEU A 103 25.93 8.26 5.90
C LEU A 103 25.35 9.68 5.93
N ILE A 104 24.85 10.11 7.09
CA ILE A 104 24.30 11.47 7.24
C ILE A 104 25.40 12.50 6.99
N GLU A 105 26.57 12.37 7.61
CA GLU A 105 27.69 13.29 7.46
C GLU A 105 28.21 13.37 6.01
N ARG A 106 28.33 12.22 5.32
CA ARG A 106 28.71 12.21 3.90
C ARG A 106 27.66 12.88 3.03
N THR A 107 26.38 12.70 3.36
CA THR A 107 25.28 13.36 2.65
C THR A 107 25.35 14.88 2.85
N LEU A 108 25.64 15.35 4.06
CA LEU A 108 25.85 16.77 4.34
C LEU A 108 27.04 17.34 3.59
N ALA A 109 28.18 16.64 3.61
CA ALA A 109 29.38 17.05 2.87
C ALA A 109 29.11 17.16 1.37
N ARG A 110 28.38 16.19 0.79
CA ARG A 110 27.97 16.21 -0.63
C ARG A 110 27.06 17.40 -0.96
N LEU A 111 26.20 17.80 -0.03
CA LEU A 111 25.27 18.92 -0.20
C LEU A 111 25.86 20.28 0.20
N GLY A 112 27.05 20.30 0.82
CA GLY A 112 27.65 21.52 1.37
C GLY A 112 26.86 22.10 2.54
N LEU A 113 26.19 21.25 3.35
CA LEU A 113 25.35 21.68 4.46
C LEU A 113 26.03 21.44 5.82
N GLY A 114 25.76 22.32 6.78
CA GLY A 114 26.11 22.13 8.19
C GLY A 114 25.02 21.42 8.98
N ARG A 115 25.35 20.98 10.20
CA ARG A 115 24.40 20.30 11.12
C ARG A 115 23.25 21.21 11.59
N ASP A 116 23.42 22.53 11.48
CA ASP A 116 22.40 23.56 11.72
C ASP A 116 21.28 23.56 10.67
N ARG A 117 21.55 23.00 9.49
CA ARG A 117 20.61 22.84 8.36
C ARG A 117 20.03 21.44 8.25
N VAL A 118 19.87 20.77 9.39
CA VAL A 118 19.35 19.39 9.47
C VAL A 118 18.13 19.31 10.37
N SER A 119 17.12 18.60 9.89
CA SER A 119 15.99 18.14 10.70
C SER A 119 15.96 16.61 10.74
N LEU A 120 16.02 16.05 11.93
CA LEU A 120 15.75 14.64 12.14
C LEU A 120 14.24 14.46 12.36
N LEU A 121 13.61 13.58 11.59
CA LEU A 121 12.22 13.21 11.74
C LEU A 121 12.13 11.73 12.09
N GLY A 122 11.30 11.37 13.07
CA GLY A 122 11.01 9.96 13.29
C GLY A 122 9.75 9.70 14.09
N VAL A 123 9.23 8.47 13.94
CA VAL A 123 8.05 7.97 14.67
C VAL A 123 8.39 6.67 15.40
N SER A 124 7.87 6.48 16.62
CA SER A 124 8.09 5.25 17.39
C SER A 124 9.61 5.01 17.54
N LYS A 125 10.11 3.86 17.10
CA LYS A 125 11.55 3.53 17.05
C LYS A 125 12.37 4.61 16.35
N GLY A 126 11.83 5.16 15.26
CA GLY A 126 12.47 6.26 14.54
C GLY A 126 12.49 7.56 15.33
N GLY A 127 11.48 7.81 16.16
CA GLY A 127 11.43 8.96 17.07
C GLY A 127 12.54 8.86 18.14
N SER A 128 12.79 7.65 18.65
CA SER A 128 13.92 7.35 19.54
C SER A 128 15.25 7.67 18.86
N ALA A 129 15.43 7.20 17.62
CA ALA A 129 16.63 7.49 16.83
C ALA A 129 16.79 8.99 16.53
N ALA A 130 15.72 9.70 16.18
CA ALA A 130 15.78 11.14 15.95
C ALA A 130 16.27 11.89 17.20
N LEU A 131 15.80 11.51 18.40
CA LEU A 131 16.29 12.06 19.66
C LEU A 131 17.76 11.70 19.90
N TYR A 132 18.09 10.41 19.84
CA TYR A 132 19.43 9.90 20.09
C TYR A 132 20.48 10.57 19.18
N TYR A 133 20.27 10.52 17.87
CA TYR A 133 21.22 11.10 16.90
C TYR A 133 21.28 12.62 17.01
N GLY A 134 20.14 13.28 17.21
CA GLY A 134 20.07 14.72 17.32
C GLY A 134 20.92 15.24 18.47
N LEU A 135 20.72 14.65 19.64
CA LEU A 135 21.47 14.98 20.85
C LEU A 135 22.94 14.56 20.75
N ARG A 136 23.25 13.42 20.11
CA ARG A 136 24.61 12.84 20.13
C ARG A 136 25.55 13.55 19.20
N TYR A 137 25.04 13.83 18.00
CA TYR A 137 25.81 14.37 16.91
C TYR A 137 25.57 15.87 16.74
N GLY A 138 24.71 16.50 17.55
CA GLY A 138 24.52 17.95 17.52
C GLY A 138 23.71 18.43 16.31
N TYR A 139 22.78 17.60 15.81
CA TYR A 139 21.85 18.06 14.77
C TYR A 139 20.81 18.99 15.40
N ARG A 140 20.58 20.13 14.75
CA ARG A 140 19.88 21.25 15.39
C ARG A 140 18.40 20.97 15.63
N ASN A 141 17.71 20.35 14.68
CA ASN A 141 16.26 20.18 14.74
C ASN A 141 15.86 18.72 14.89
N ILE A 142 15.00 18.43 15.86
CA ILE A 142 14.49 17.11 16.19
C ILE A 142 12.96 17.17 16.19
N VAL A 143 12.34 16.51 15.23
CA VAL A 143 10.89 16.33 15.12
C VAL A 143 10.59 14.86 15.46
N THR A 144 10.08 14.60 16.64
CA THR A 144 9.88 13.24 17.16
C THR A 144 8.41 12.99 17.46
N VAL A 145 7.91 11.83 17.06
CA VAL A 145 6.51 11.43 17.19
C VAL A 145 6.46 10.13 17.99
N VAL A 146 5.82 10.17 19.16
CA VAL A 146 5.64 9.01 20.06
C VAL A 146 6.90 8.13 20.23
N PRO A 147 8.08 8.70 20.58
CA PRO A 147 9.30 7.92 20.72
C PRO A 147 9.20 6.88 21.85
N GLN A 148 9.77 5.69 21.65
CA GLN A 148 10.11 4.83 22.80
C GLN A 148 11.35 5.42 23.46
N PHE A 149 11.24 5.77 24.73
CA PHE A 149 12.27 6.47 25.47
C PHE A 149 13.19 5.51 26.20
N LEU A 150 12.64 4.38 26.69
CA LEU A 150 13.37 3.29 27.33
C LEU A 150 13.58 2.15 26.33
N ILE A 151 14.59 2.31 25.46
CA ILE A 151 14.83 1.42 24.32
C ILE A 151 15.11 -0.02 24.78
N GLY A 152 15.97 -0.20 25.78
CA GLY A 152 16.39 -1.51 26.28
C GLY A 152 15.21 -2.31 26.81
N SER A 153 14.40 -1.71 27.68
CA SER A 153 13.20 -2.30 28.26
C SER A 153 12.20 -2.64 27.15
N TYR A 154 11.98 -1.73 26.20
CA TYR A 154 11.03 -1.97 25.11
C TYR A 154 11.44 -3.13 24.18
N VAL A 155 12.74 -3.26 23.84
CA VAL A 155 13.20 -4.35 22.97
C VAL A 155 13.33 -5.69 23.69
N ARG A 156 13.52 -5.69 25.02
CA ARG A 156 13.52 -6.90 25.84
C ARG A 156 12.22 -7.70 25.70
N ASP A 157 11.09 -6.99 25.61
CA ASP A 157 9.76 -7.61 25.43
C ASP A 157 9.51 -8.07 23.97
N ARG A 158 10.49 -7.90 23.08
CA ARG A 158 10.46 -8.30 21.66
C ARG A 158 11.66 -9.19 21.35
N PRO A 159 11.62 -10.49 21.69
CA PRO A 159 12.80 -11.36 21.76
C PRO A 159 13.69 -11.33 20.52
N VAL A 160 13.13 -11.31 19.31
CA VAL A 160 13.92 -11.26 18.06
C VAL A 160 14.73 -9.97 17.94
N THR A 161 14.15 -8.82 18.28
CA THR A 161 14.85 -7.52 18.25
C THR A 161 15.76 -7.36 19.47
N GLY A 162 15.27 -7.75 20.66
CA GLY A 162 16.03 -7.71 21.90
C GLY A 162 17.31 -8.54 21.83
N GLN A 163 17.25 -9.79 21.38
CA GLN A 163 18.43 -10.64 21.22
C GLN A 163 19.42 -10.08 20.20
N TYR A 164 18.92 -9.51 19.10
CA TYR A 164 19.78 -8.91 18.08
C TYR A 164 20.56 -7.71 18.64
N MET A 165 19.93 -6.85 19.44
CA MET A 165 20.55 -5.63 19.98
C MET A 165 21.31 -5.86 21.29
N LEU A 166 20.69 -6.52 22.27
CA LEU A 166 21.19 -6.71 23.64
C LEU A 166 22.08 -7.95 23.78
N GLY A 167 22.13 -8.82 22.77
CA GLY A 167 22.79 -10.13 22.82
C GLY A 167 21.83 -11.25 23.23
N GLU A 168 22.22 -12.50 22.97
CA GLU A 168 21.36 -13.69 23.08
C GLU A 168 20.69 -13.84 24.46
N THR A 169 21.42 -13.54 25.54
CA THR A 169 20.94 -13.64 26.91
C THR A 169 20.25 -12.37 27.43
N MET A 170 20.26 -11.28 26.64
CA MET A 170 19.68 -9.96 26.95
C MET A 170 19.93 -9.52 28.40
N PRO A 171 21.21 -9.44 28.86
CA PRO A 171 21.53 -9.18 30.26
C PRO A 171 21.02 -7.80 30.69
N GLN A 172 20.59 -7.67 31.95
CA GLN A 172 20.01 -6.43 32.49
C GLN A 172 20.95 -5.22 32.32
N GLN A 173 22.26 -5.41 32.42
CA GLN A 173 23.23 -4.34 32.16
C GLN A 173 23.10 -3.74 30.75
N ASN A 174 22.85 -4.56 29.72
CA ASN A 174 22.68 -4.07 28.35
C ASN A 174 21.34 -3.34 28.20
N VAL A 175 20.30 -3.83 28.87
CA VAL A 175 18.98 -3.17 28.96
C VAL A 175 19.15 -1.78 29.55
N ASP A 176 19.83 -1.67 30.69
CA ASP A 176 20.06 -0.40 31.40
C ASP A 176 20.86 0.60 30.55
N VAL A 177 21.86 0.12 29.80
CA VAL A 177 22.65 0.97 28.86
C VAL A 177 21.77 1.56 27.77
N LEU A 178 20.88 0.77 27.16
CA LEU A 178 19.99 1.27 26.12
C LEU A 178 18.84 2.11 26.67
N ASP A 179 18.37 1.85 27.89
CA ASP A 179 17.38 2.68 28.58
C ASP A 179 17.93 4.05 28.94
N GLY A 180 19.21 4.15 29.30
CA GLY A 180 19.90 5.42 29.56
C GLY A 180 20.20 6.24 28.30
N ALA A 181 20.13 5.65 27.10
CA ALA A 181 20.65 6.23 25.88
C ALA A 181 20.02 7.59 25.50
N ILE A 182 18.74 7.80 25.74
CA ILE A 182 18.06 9.09 25.48
C ILE A 182 17.97 9.96 26.74
N PRO A 183 17.50 9.46 27.91
CA PRO A 183 17.38 10.26 29.12
C PRO A 183 18.69 10.94 29.53
N ASP A 184 19.80 10.21 29.50
CA ASP A 184 21.09 10.76 29.95
C ASP A 184 21.66 11.78 28.96
N MET A 185 21.34 11.60 27.69
CA MET A 185 21.69 12.55 26.64
C MET A 185 20.90 13.86 26.73
N LEU A 186 19.61 13.80 27.05
CA LEU A 186 18.82 15.01 27.33
C LEU A 186 19.37 15.77 28.53
N LYS A 187 19.70 15.08 29.62
CA LYS A 187 20.32 15.70 30.81
C LYS A 187 21.66 16.37 30.47
N ALA A 188 22.50 15.70 29.67
CA ALA A 188 23.84 16.18 29.36
C ALA A 188 23.88 17.26 28.26
N ARG A 189 22.95 17.22 27.30
CA ARG A 189 23.03 17.98 26.04
C ARG A 189 21.78 18.77 25.68
N GLY A 190 20.66 18.63 26.39
CA GLY A 190 19.41 19.33 26.08
C GLY A 190 19.56 20.86 25.96
N GLY A 191 20.43 21.45 26.79
CA GLY A 191 20.73 22.88 26.78
C GLY A 191 21.65 23.38 25.64
N GLN A 192 22.02 22.53 24.67
CA GLN A 192 22.95 22.89 23.58
C GLN A 192 22.27 23.53 22.37
N GLY A 193 21.13 24.20 22.56
CA GLY A 193 20.42 24.94 21.50
C GLY A 193 19.65 24.07 20.50
N HIS A 194 19.23 22.85 20.90
CA HIS A 194 18.38 22.00 20.08
C HIS A 194 16.94 22.53 20.00
N ASN A 195 16.35 22.45 18.80
CA ASN A 195 14.91 22.63 18.59
C ASN A 195 14.24 21.26 18.64
N ILE A 196 13.40 21.01 19.65
CA ILE A 196 12.71 19.72 19.83
C ILE A 196 11.20 19.93 19.71
N TYR A 197 10.58 19.16 18.81
CA TYR A 197 9.14 19.13 18.58
C TYR A 197 8.65 17.71 18.87
N LEU A 198 8.01 17.52 20.02
CA LEU A 198 7.47 16.24 20.47
C LEU A 198 5.97 16.18 20.19
N PHE A 199 5.57 15.24 19.33
CA PHE A 199 4.18 14.91 19.06
C PHE A 199 3.77 13.67 19.84
N THR A 200 2.69 13.75 20.61
CA THR A 200 2.22 12.67 21.49
C THR A 200 0.70 12.70 21.68
N SER A 201 0.13 11.70 22.36
CA SER A 201 -1.28 11.61 22.74
C SER A 201 -1.39 10.79 24.03
N GLU A 202 -2.28 11.16 24.94
CA GLU A 202 -2.60 10.33 26.12
C GLU A 202 -3.37 9.06 25.73
N ALA A 203 -3.97 9.04 24.54
CA ALA A 203 -4.63 7.85 23.98
C ALA A 203 -3.64 6.86 23.34
N ASP A 204 -2.34 7.18 23.29
CA ASP A 204 -1.30 6.21 22.94
C ASP A 204 -1.09 5.27 24.13
N GLU A 205 -1.24 3.96 23.91
CA GLU A 205 -1.05 2.93 24.93
C GLU A 205 0.37 2.92 25.55
N GLN A 206 1.34 3.58 24.91
CA GLN A 206 2.73 3.72 25.39
C GLN A 206 2.98 5.06 26.12
N TYR A 207 2.01 5.98 26.17
CA TYR A 207 2.21 7.32 26.74
C TYR A 207 2.69 7.29 28.20
N GLU A 208 2.01 6.51 29.04
CA GLU A 208 2.28 6.45 30.48
C GLU A 208 3.62 5.79 30.82
N THR A 209 4.17 4.98 29.92
CA THR A 209 5.45 4.30 30.12
C THR A 209 6.60 5.03 29.46
N GLU A 210 6.41 5.55 28.25
CA GLU A 210 7.49 6.09 27.41
C GLU A 210 7.58 7.62 27.42
N ILE A 211 6.48 8.33 27.63
CA ILE A 211 6.45 9.80 27.46
C ILE A 211 6.26 10.52 28.80
N ASN A 212 5.15 10.24 29.50
CA ASN A 212 4.77 10.95 30.72
C ASN A 212 5.88 10.97 31.79
N PRO A 213 6.55 9.84 32.10
CA PRO A 213 7.57 9.81 33.16
C PRO A 213 8.83 10.64 32.83
N HIS A 214 9.05 10.93 31.55
CA HIS A 214 10.27 11.55 31.05
C HIS A 214 10.09 12.98 30.53
N LEU A 215 8.84 13.45 30.46
CA LEU A 215 8.50 14.75 29.87
C LEU A 215 9.26 15.92 30.53
N GLN A 216 9.54 15.81 31.83
CA GLN A 216 10.29 16.83 32.58
C GLN A 216 11.72 17.04 32.06
N LEU A 217 12.34 16.02 31.47
CA LEU A 217 13.70 16.12 30.93
C LEU A 217 13.79 17.07 29.73
N PHE A 218 12.70 17.22 28.98
CA PHE A 218 12.68 18.06 27.78
C PHE A 218 12.65 19.55 28.08
N TRP A 219 12.11 19.96 29.24
CA TRP A 219 12.04 21.38 29.63
C TRP A 219 13.42 22.02 29.88
N ALA A 220 14.48 21.22 29.98
CA ALA A 220 15.86 21.72 29.99
C ALA A 220 16.32 22.22 28.61
N CYS A 221 15.59 21.94 27.53
CA CYS A 221 15.94 22.37 26.18
C CYS A 221 15.38 23.76 25.87
N GLU A 222 16.21 24.63 25.30
CA GLU A 222 15.87 26.04 25.07
C GLU A 222 14.66 26.26 24.14
N ASN A 223 14.48 25.40 23.14
CA ASN A 223 13.33 25.41 22.26
C ASN A 223 12.64 24.03 22.24
N PHE A 224 12.04 23.67 23.37
CA PHE A 224 11.14 22.52 23.45
C PHE A 224 9.69 22.91 23.14
N ASN A 225 9.06 22.10 22.30
CA ASN A 225 7.67 22.24 21.86
C ASN A 225 6.95 20.92 22.05
N LEU A 226 5.84 20.94 22.79
CA LEU A 226 5.00 19.77 23.07
C LEU A 226 3.67 19.92 22.34
N ILE A 227 3.40 19.00 21.42
CA ILE A 227 2.13 18.89 20.71
C ILE A 227 1.45 17.63 21.22
N ARG A 228 0.43 17.81 22.06
CA ARG A 228 -0.39 16.72 22.59
C ARG A 228 -1.71 16.66 21.84
N THR A 229 -2.01 15.51 21.27
CA THR A 229 -3.29 15.26 20.61
C THR A 229 -4.29 14.69 21.59
N ASP A 230 -5.44 15.35 21.67
CA ASP A 230 -6.64 14.88 22.34
C ASP A 230 -7.75 14.87 21.29
N SER A 231 -7.99 13.72 20.65
CA SER A 231 -8.97 13.60 19.59
C SER A 231 -9.61 12.22 19.59
N PRO A 232 -10.94 12.10 19.36
CA PRO A 232 -11.59 10.79 19.22
C PRO A 232 -11.11 10.00 17.99
N MET A 233 -10.36 10.65 17.09
CA MET A 233 -9.73 10.04 15.91
C MET A 233 -8.34 9.44 16.19
N VAL A 234 -7.82 9.61 17.41
CA VAL A 234 -6.53 9.06 17.85
C VAL A 234 -6.78 8.23 19.10
N ARG A 235 -6.69 6.91 18.98
CA ARG A 235 -7.02 5.95 20.06
C ARG A 235 -5.90 4.95 20.34
N GLN A 236 -4.80 5.04 19.60
CA GLN A 236 -3.64 4.16 19.73
C GLN A 236 -2.40 4.76 19.08
N HIS A 237 -1.24 4.20 19.43
CA HIS A 237 0.11 4.61 19.03
C HIS A 237 0.25 4.98 17.55
N GLY A 238 -0.22 4.10 16.66
CA GLY A 238 -0.04 4.26 15.21
C GLY A 238 -0.80 5.44 14.58
N GLU A 239 -1.77 6.01 15.28
CA GLU A 239 -2.64 7.06 14.74
C GLU A 239 -2.11 8.48 14.97
N VAL A 240 -1.26 8.68 15.99
CA VAL A 240 -0.73 10.00 16.37
C VAL A 240 0.01 10.65 15.20
N SER A 241 0.84 9.88 14.49
CA SER A 241 1.62 10.38 13.35
C SER A 241 0.76 10.79 12.16
N GLY A 242 -0.24 9.97 11.81
CA GLY A 242 -1.15 10.24 10.71
C GLY A 242 -1.99 11.49 10.96
N TYR A 243 -2.53 11.62 12.18
CA TYR A 243 -3.32 12.78 12.59
C TYR A 243 -2.51 14.08 12.55
N ASN A 244 -1.25 14.03 13.03
CA ASN A 244 -0.39 15.21 13.11
C ASN A 244 0.38 15.54 11.83
N MET A 245 0.23 14.78 10.74
CA MET A 245 1.00 15.02 9.52
C MET A 245 0.95 16.47 9.00
N PRO A 246 -0.22 17.17 9.01
CA PRO A 246 -0.26 18.58 8.60
C PRO A 246 0.64 19.48 9.45
N LEU A 247 0.66 19.30 10.78
CA LEU A 247 1.52 20.07 11.68
C LEU A 247 2.99 19.68 11.54
N ILE A 248 3.29 18.39 11.41
CA ILE A 248 4.64 17.88 11.15
C ILE A 248 5.20 18.51 9.87
N ALA A 249 4.42 18.50 8.78
CA ALA A 249 4.80 19.11 7.51
C ALA A 249 4.96 20.64 7.63
N GLY A 250 4.10 21.31 8.41
CA GLY A 250 4.23 22.74 8.70
C GLY A 250 5.52 23.09 9.44
N VAL A 251 5.85 22.35 10.50
CA VAL A 251 7.10 22.49 11.25
C VAL A 251 8.31 22.25 10.33
N LEU A 252 8.31 21.15 9.57
CA LEU A 252 9.41 20.84 8.64
C LEU A 252 9.55 21.88 7.53
N SER A 253 8.44 22.45 7.04
CA SER A 253 8.46 23.54 6.06
C SER A 253 9.12 24.78 6.65
N ALA A 254 8.72 25.19 7.86
CA ALA A 254 9.32 26.33 8.55
C ALA A 254 10.83 26.13 8.77
N LEU A 255 11.22 24.96 9.26
CA LEU A 255 12.63 24.60 9.48
C LEU A 255 13.43 24.60 8.17
N THR A 256 12.84 24.12 7.07
CA THR A 256 13.47 24.13 5.74
C THR A 256 13.78 25.55 5.26
N GLU A 257 12.92 26.51 5.58
CA GLU A 257 13.08 27.93 5.23
C GLU A 257 13.91 28.69 6.29
N GLY A 258 14.50 27.99 7.27
CA GLY A 258 15.37 28.57 8.29
C GLY A 258 14.64 29.25 9.46
N ALA A 259 13.34 29.04 9.61
CA ALA A 259 12.58 29.48 10.77
C ALA A 259 12.59 28.39 11.85
N ASP A 260 12.73 28.78 13.11
CA ASP A 260 12.69 27.89 14.28
C ASP A 260 11.43 28.16 15.12
N PRO A 261 10.27 27.56 14.77
CA PRO A 261 9.03 27.79 15.52
C PRO A 261 9.17 27.55 17.03
N ARG A 262 8.70 28.50 17.83
CA ARG A 262 8.51 28.37 19.29
C ARG A 262 7.01 28.28 19.56
N ILE A 263 6.47 27.09 19.32
CA ILE A 263 5.06 26.74 19.48
C ILE A 263 4.68 26.62 20.96
N GLY A 264 5.61 26.18 21.82
CA GLY A 264 5.35 25.92 23.24
C GLY A 264 4.52 24.66 23.44
N PHE A 265 3.51 24.73 24.31
CA PHE A 265 2.55 23.64 24.51
C PHE A 265 1.29 23.87 23.69
N VAL A 266 0.95 22.91 22.83
CA VAL A 266 -0.29 22.90 22.05
C VAL A 266 -1.03 21.61 22.31
N GLU A 267 -2.32 21.74 22.65
CA GLU A 267 -3.27 20.65 22.65
C GLU A 267 -4.15 20.76 21.40
N ASN A 268 -4.06 19.79 20.49
CA ASN A 268 -4.87 19.77 19.27
C ASN A 268 -5.94 18.67 19.31
N GLY A 269 -6.94 18.79 18.43
CA GLY A 269 -8.02 17.81 18.30
C GLY A 269 -9.17 17.94 19.29
N LYS A 270 -9.00 18.73 20.37
CA LYS A 270 -10.03 19.04 21.36
C LYS A 270 -11.18 19.82 20.73
N GLN A 271 -12.12 19.09 20.17
CA GLN A 271 -13.37 19.66 19.69
C GLN A 271 -14.24 19.96 20.93
N GLN A 272 -14.66 21.21 21.09
CA GLN A 272 -15.78 21.52 21.97
C GLN A 272 -17.05 20.93 21.33
N VAL A 273 -17.33 19.68 21.65
CA VAL A 273 -18.50 18.97 21.13
C VAL A 273 -19.66 19.19 22.10
N ASN A 274 -20.77 19.74 21.60
CA ASN A 274 -22.03 19.69 22.31
C ASN A 274 -22.56 18.25 22.23
N GLU A 275 -22.51 17.54 23.35
CA GLU A 275 -22.86 16.11 23.39
C GLU A 275 -24.32 15.85 23.01
N ALA A 276 -25.24 16.76 23.34
CA ALA A 276 -26.64 16.63 22.93
C ALA A 276 -26.79 16.76 21.40
N GLU A 277 -26.08 17.72 20.80
CA GLU A 277 -26.06 17.90 19.34
C GLU A 277 -25.42 16.69 18.64
N ARG A 278 -24.31 16.18 19.19
CA ARG A 278 -23.66 14.96 18.69
C ARG A 278 -24.63 13.79 18.66
N GLN A 279 -25.29 13.52 19.79
CA GLN A 279 -26.22 12.40 19.91
C GLN A 279 -27.40 12.56 18.95
N SER A 280 -28.04 13.74 18.91
CA SER A 280 -29.14 14.01 17.97
C SER A 280 -28.72 13.77 16.52
N TYR A 281 -27.58 14.29 16.10
CA TYR A 281 -27.08 14.11 14.74
C TYR A 281 -26.79 12.63 14.41
N LEU A 282 -26.13 11.89 15.32
CA LEU A 282 -25.81 10.49 15.08
C LEU A 282 -27.05 9.60 15.05
N TYR A 283 -28.10 9.91 15.82
CA TYR A 283 -29.39 9.22 15.73
C TYR A 283 -30.13 9.54 14.43
N GLU A 284 -30.13 10.81 13.99
CA GLU A 284 -30.71 11.21 12.70
C GLU A 284 -29.99 10.53 11.53
N LEU A 285 -28.66 10.49 11.56
CA LEU A 285 -27.86 9.80 10.56
C LEU A 285 -28.16 8.30 10.54
N ARG A 286 -28.35 7.67 11.72
CA ARG A 286 -28.76 6.27 11.83
C ARG A 286 -30.13 6.02 11.22
N ALA A 287 -31.08 6.92 11.46
CA ALA A 287 -32.46 6.83 10.96
C ALA A 287 -32.61 7.16 9.47
N SER A 288 -31.67 7.92 8.88
CA SER A 288 -31.64 8.24 7.45
C SER A 288 -31.55 7.00 6.54
N ASP A 289 -31.60 7.13 5.21
CA ASP A 289 -31.40 6.01 4.29
C ASP A 289 -29.92 5.66 4.03
N ALA A 290 -28.98 6.29 4.75
CA ALA A 290 -27.55 6.12 4.55
C ALA A 290 -27.08 4.67 4.82
N LEU A 291 -26.16 4.21 3.97
CA LEU A 291 -25.44 2.95 4.09
C LEU A 291 -24.07 3.06 3.41
N THR A 292 -23.02 2.57 4.06
CA THR A 292 -21.67 2.47 3.49
C THR A 292 -21.42 1.06 2.97
N ALA A 293 -20.84 0.90 1.77
CA ALA A 293 -20.30 -0.37 1.29
C ALA A 293 -19.08 -0.15 0.37
N VAL A 294 -17.89 -0.52 0.83
CA VAL A 294 -16.61 -0.28 0.13
C VAL A 294 -15.78 -1.55 0.11
N VAL A 295 -15.30 -1.95 -1.07
CA VAL A 295 -14.35 -3.06 -1.20
C VAL A 295 -12.93 -2.61 -0.85
N LYS A 296 -12.23 -3.41 -0.04
CA LYS A 296 -10.82 -3.23 0.34
C LYS A 296 -9.91 -4.29 -0.26
N LYS A 297 -10.41 -5.52 -0.43
CA LYS A 297 -9.69 -6.65 -1.01
C LYS A 297 -10.56 -7.36 -2.03
N GLN A 298 -9.96 -7.67 -3.18
CA GLN A 298 -10.64 -8.26 -4.32
C GLN A 298 -9.70 -9.19 -5.07
N ASP A 299 -10.19 -10.37 -5.44
CA ASP A 299 -9.49 -11.35 -6.28
C ASP A 299 -10.48 -12.34 -6.90
N ILE A 300 -10.03 -13.09 -7.91
CA ILE A 300 -10.75 -14.25 -8.45
C ILE A 300 -9.83 -15.46 -8.35
N ARG A 301 -10.27 -16.50 -7.63
CA ARG A 301 -9.51 -17.74 -7.40
C ARG A 301 -10.33 -18.96 -7.83
N GLY A 302 -9.92 -19.59 -8.92
CA GLY A 302 -10.71 -20.65 -9.54
C GLY A 302 -12.11 -20.14 -9.90
N ALA A 303 -13.14 -20.84 -9.43
CA ALA A 303 -14.55 -20.46 -9.65
C ALA A 303 -15.13 -19.53 -8.57
N ASN A 304 -14.29 -18.97 -7.69
CA ASN A 304 -14.74 -18.18 -6.55
C ASN A 304 -14.22 -16.74 -6.62
N ILE A 305 -15.02 -15.83 -6.07
CA ILE A 305 -14.68 -14.42 -5.90
C ILE A 305 -14.25 -14.20 -4.45
N ILE A 306 -13.09 -13.59 -4.25
CA ILE A 306 -12.66 -13.12 -2.93
C ILE A 306 -12.98 -11.63 -2.87
N LEU A 307 -13.85 -11.23 -1.94
CA LEU A 307 -14.23 -9.84 -1.72
C LEU A 307 -14.39 -9.58 -0.23
N SER A 308 -13.61 -8.65 0.32
CA SER A 308 -13.79 -8.15 1.68
C SER A 308 -13.65 -6.63 1.74
N GLY A 309 -14.25 -6.02 2.76
CA GLY A 309 -14.38 -4.58 2.84
C GLY A 309 -15.13 -4.10 4.06
N ASP A 310 -15.65 -2.87 3.97
CA ASP A 310 -16.50 -2.28 5.01
C ASP A 310 -17.92 -2.19 4.48
N ALA A 311 -18.90 -2.59 5.28
CA ALA A 311 -20.30 -2.28 5.07
C ALA A 311 -21.02 -2.06 6.41
N PHE A 312 -21.55 -0.87 6.64
CA PHE A 312 -22.19 -0.52 7.91
C PHE A 312 -23.21 0.59 7.72
N ILE A 313 -24.17 0.65 8.64
CA ILE A 313 -25.16 1.71 8.74
C ILE A 313 -24.52 2.87 9.52
N PRO A 314 -24.36 4.07 8.95
CA PRO A 314 -23.82 5.23 9.66
C PRO A 314 -24.68 5.67 10.85
N GLY A 315 -24.13 6.46 11.76
CA GLY A 315 -24.80 6.89 12.99
C GLY A 315 -24.75 5.90 14.15
N GLU A 316 -25.28 6.33 15.31
CA GLU A 316 -25.22 5.59 16.57
C GLU A 316 -26.52 4.79 16.78
N SER A 317 -26.38 3.51 17.12
CA SER A 317 -27.52 2.65 17.43
C SER A 317 -28.06 2.98 18.83
N PRO A 318 -29.39 3.07 19.03
CA PRO A 318 -29.97 3.20 20.37
C PRO A 318 -29.81 1.93 21.21
N TYR A 319 -29.46 0.79 20.59
CA TYR A 319 -29.20 -0.47 21.27
C TYR A 319 -27.69 -0.72 21.39
N ALA A 320 -27.22 -1.01 22.60
CA ALA A 320 -25.81 -1.26 22.90
C ALA A 320 -25.21 -2.49 22.17
N GLN A 321 -26.07 -3.43 21.73
CA GLN A 321 -25.66 -4.66 21.04
C GLN A 321 -26.49 -4.89 19.76
N SER A 322 -26.66 -3.85 18.94
CA SER A 322 -27.26 -4.04 17.62
C SER A 322 -26.35 -4.92 16.75
N MET A 323 -26.80 -6.15 16.47
CA MET A 323 -26.14 -7.05 15.54
C MET A 323 -26.66 -6.79 14.14
N THR A 324 -25.73 -6.57 13.20
CA THR A 324 -26.05 -6.47 11.78
C THR A 324 -25.64 -7.74 11.05
N THR A 325 -26.52 -8.25 10.19
CA THR A 325 -26.16 -9.27 9.18
C THR A 325 -25.90 -8.59 7.85
N LYS A 326 -25.07 -9.23 7.02
CA LYS A 326 -24.62 -8.68 5.74
C LYS A 326 -24.77 -9.72 4.64
N SER A 327 -25.13 -9.28 3.45
CA SER A 327 -25.14 -10.14 2.26
C SER A 327 -24.68 -9.38 1.03
N LEU A 328 -23.96 -10.08 0.15
CA LEU A 328 -23.62 -9.60 -1.18
C LEU A 328 -24.77 -9.92 -2.12
N ILE A 329 -25.26 -8.90 -2.82
CA ILE A 329 -26.27 -9.03 -3.85
C ILE A 329 -25.59 -8.84 -5.21
N MET A 330 -25.78 -9.82 -6.11
CA MET A 330 -25.37 -9.74 -7.51
C MET A 330 -26.60 -9.61 -8.40
N GLU A 331 -26.75 -8.49 -9.09
CA GLU A 331 -27.94 -8.17 -9.90
C GLU A 331 -27.63 -8.07 -11.39
N SER A 332 -28.40 -8.79 -12.21
CA SER A 332 -28.34 -8.75 -13.67
C SER A 332 -29.75 -8.65 -14.24
N GLY A 333 -30.17 -7.45 -14.60
CA GLY A 333 -31.54 -7.19 -15.05
C GLY A 333 -32.55 -7.46 -13.93
N SER A 334 -33.52 -8.34 -14.17
CA SER A 334 -34.53 -8.75 -13.17
C SER A 334 -34.08 -9.87 -12.24
N ARG A 335 -32.93 -10.50 -12.50
CA ARG A 335 -32.40 -11.60 -11.67
C ARG A 335 -31.46 -11.06 -10.61
N HIS A 336 -31.57 -11.56 -9.39
CA HIS A 336 -30.62 -11.30 -8.31
C HIS A 336 -30.21 -12.61 -7.64
N PHE A 337 -29.00 -12.60 -7.08
CA PHE A 337 -28.43 -13.68 -6.30
C PHE A 337 -27.90 -13.09 -5.00
N GLU A 338 -28.25 -13.70 -3.87
CA GLU A 338 -27.86 -13.26 -2.54
C GLU A 338 -26.89 -14.27 -1.93
N TYR A 339 -25.78 -13.76 -1.41
CA TYR A 339 -24.74 -14.56 -0.77
C TYR A 339 -24.48 -14.00 0.63
N PRO A 340 -24.58 -14.81 1.70
CA PRO A 340 -24.30 -14.34 3.04
C PRO A 340 -22.82 -13.94 3.19
N LEU A 341 -22.58 -12.94 4.02
CA LEU A 341 -21.25 -12.44 4.36
C LEU A 341 -21.05 -12.53 5.87
N ALA A 342 -19.85 -12.94 6.28
CA ALA A 342 -19.44 -12.85 7.68
C ALA A 342 -19.23 -11.39 8.07
N THR A 343 -19.72 -11.01 9.25
CA THR A 343 -19.39 -9.73 9.89
C THR A 343 -18.03 -9.84 10.56
N THR A 344 -17.14 -8.90 10.29
CA THR A 344 -15.79 -8.88 10.88
C THR A 344 -15.53 -7.56 11.60
N ASP A 345 -14.53 -7.60 12.48
CA ASP A 345 -13.97 -6.39 13.07
C ASP A 345 -13.38 -5.48 11.99
N ALA A 346 -13.58 -4.18 12.15
CA ALA A 346 -13.03 -3.15 11.29
C ALA A 346 -12.42 -2.02 12.12
N LYS A 347 -11.09 -2.01 12.16
CA LYS A 347 -10.34 -0.95 12.84
C LYS A 347 -10.40 0.35 12.04
N TYR A 348 -10.35 1.48 12.75
CA TYR A 348 -10.21 2.83 12.19
C TYR A 348 -11.41 3.35 11.41
N LEU A 349 -12.59 2.73 11.49
CA LEU A 349 -13.75 3.24 10.74
C LEU A 349 -14.19 4.63 11.23
N TYR A 350 -14.03 4.91 12.53
CA TYR A 350 -14.27 6.24 13.11
C TYR A 350 -13.42 7.36 12.50
N SER A 351 -12.21 7.06 12.03
CA SER A 351 -11.35 8.05 11.39
C SER A 351 -11.50 8.05 9.86
N GLN A 352 -11.74 6.89 9.26
CA GLN A 352 -11.87 6.74 7.80
C GLN A 352 -13.19 7.24 7.21
N TYR A 353 -14.24 7.30 8.03
CA TYR A 353 -15.58 7.74 7.66
C TYR A 353 -16.10 8.80 8.63
N PHE A 354 -15.19 9.65 9.12
CA PHE A 354 -15.55 10.81 9.92
C PHE A 354 -16.50 11.70 9.11
N ASP A 355 -17.63 12.03 9.72
CA ASP A 355 -18.56 13.07 9.27
C ASP A 355 -18.52 14.22 10.28
N ARG A 356 -19.63 14.91 10.56
CA ARG A 356 -19.66 16.01 11.54
C ARG A 356 -19.16 15.61 12.94
N PHE A 357 -19.42 14.37 13.38
CA PHE A 357 -18.98 13.85 14.67
C PHE A 357 -18.37 12.44 14.53
N SER A 358 -17.43 12.11 15.41
CA SER A 358 -16.86 10.76 15.46
C SER A 358 -17.89 9.73 15.91
N CYS A 359 -18.00 8.65 15.16
CA CYS A 359 -18.79 7.47 15.49
C CYS A 359 -17.99 6.23 15.10
N ASP A 360 -18.02 5.20 15.94
CA ASP A 360 -17.30 3.96 15.68
C ASP A 360 -18.23 2.89 15.09
N TYR A 361 -17.64 2.01 14.27
CA TYR A 361 -18.31 0.91 13.59
C TYR A 361 -17.48 -0.36 13.73
N PRO A 362 -17.25 -0.87 14.96
CA PRO A 362 -16.30 -1.95 15.19
C PRO A 362 -16.64 -3.21 14.38
N ASN A 363 -17.92 -3.51 14.18
CA ASN A 363 -18.42 -4.64 13.39
C ASN A 363 -18.75 -4.25 11.93
N GLY A 364 -18.18 -3.15 11.44
CA GLY A 364 -18.47 -2.63 10.11
C GLY A 364 -17.78 -3.38 8.98
N GLY A 365 -16.93 -4.36 9.27
CA GLY A 365 -16.25 -5.17 8.27
C GLY A 365 -17.13 -6.30 7.70
N PHE A 366 -16.79 -6.75 6.49
CA PHE A 366 -17.35 -7.95 5.89
C PHE A 366 -16.30 -8.78 5.15
N GLU A 367 -16.52 -10.08 5.12
CA GLU A 367 -15.81 -11.03 4.26
C GLU A 367 -16.71 -12.21 3.84
N PRO A 368 -16.31 -13.04 2.86
CA PRO A 368 -17.07 -14.23 2.51
C PRO A 368 -17.10 -15.23 3.67
N GLU A 369 -18.24 -15.88 3.94
CA GLU A 369 -18.33 -16.92 4.98
C GLU A 369 -17.39 -18.10 4.72
N SER A 370 -17.18 -18.44 3.45
CA SER A 370 -16.19 -19.45 3.06
C SER A 370 -14.83 -18.80 2.85
N PRO A 371 -13.75 -19.33 3.45
CA PRO A 371 -12.37 -18.89 3.16
C PRO A 371 -11.98 -19.04 1.69
N SER A 372 -12.67 -19.92 0.95
CA SER A 372 -12.47 -20.12 -0.48
C SER A 372 -13.11 -19.04 -1.35
N GLY A 373 -13.95 -18.18 -0.78
CA GLY A 373 -14.69 -17.11 -1.46
C GLY A 373 -16.14 -17.43 -1.78
N ILE A 374 -16.77 -16.52 -2.51
CA ILE A 374 -18.14 -16.63 -2.99
C ILE A 374 -18.13 -17.40 -4.31
N SER A 375 -18.81 -18.55 -4.35
CA SER A 375 -18.82 -19.39 -5.55
C SER A 375 -19.66 -18.79 -6.66
N MET A 376 -19.08 -18.76 -7.87
CA MET A 376 -19.79 -18.44 -9.10
C MET A 376 -20.51 -19.67 -9.71
N LYS A 377 -20.44 -20.85 -9.06
CA LYS A 377 -21.12 -22.04 -9.58
C LYS A 377 -22.63 -21.78 -9.68
N GLY A 378 -23.22 -22.11 -10.83
CA GLY A 378 -24.64 -21.88 -11.11
C GLY A 378 -25.00 -20.45 -11.51
N LEU A 379 -24.09 -19.48 -11.40
CA LEU A 379 -24.32 -18.12 -11.89
C LEU A 379 -24.25 -18.10 -13.43
N PRO A 380 -25.26 -17.58 -14.15
CA PRO A 380 -25.22 -17.51 -15.61
C PRO A 380 -24.14 -16.58 -16.19
N VAL A 381 -23.96 -16.64 -17.52
CA VAL A 381 -23.28 -15.58 -18.27
C VAL A 381 -24.10 -14.30 -18.18
N GLY A 382 -23.43 -13.17 -17.96
CA GLY A 382 -24.09 -11.89 -17.75
C GLY A 382 -23.18 -10.84 -17.13
N THR A 383 -23.73 -9.64 -16.95
CA THR A 383 -23.08 -8.56 -16.20
C THR A 383 -23.86 -8.31 -14.92
N TYR A 384 -23.17 -8.42 -13.80
CA TYR A 384 -23.74 -8.31 -12.47
C TYR A 384 -23.23 -7.05 -11.79
N ASN A 385 -24.14 -6.16 -11.40
CA ASN A 385 -23.81 -5.08 -10.47
C ASN A 385 -23.79 -5.65 -9.06
N LEU A 386 -22.76 -5.31 -8.29
CA LEU A 386 -22.61 -5.78 -6.91
C LEU A 386 -23.08 -4.69 -5.94
N SER A 387 -23.91 -5.09 -4.99
CA SER A 387 -24.34 -4.27 -3.85
C SER A 387 -24.23 -5.07 -2.56
N VAL A 388 -24.12 -4.38 -1.42
CA VAL A 388 -24.16 -5.02 -0.10
C VAL A 388 -25.45 -4.61 0.59
N ARG A 389 -26.16 -5.61 1.09
CA ARG A 389 -27.34 -5.45 1.94
C ARG A 389 -26.91 -5.62 3.40
N VAL A 390 -27.41 -4.75 4.27
CA VAL A 390 -27.17 -4.78 5.71
C VAL A 390 -28.51 -4.72 6.43
N VAL A 391 -28.75 -5.68 7.31
CA VAL A 391 -29.98 -5.79 8.09
C VAL A 391 -29.65 -5.65 9.57
N SER A 392 -30.39 -4.81 10.28
CA SER A 392 -30.42 -4.73 11.74
C SER A 392 -31.81 -5.08 12.24
N PRO A 393 -32.06 -6.32 12.67
CA PRO A 393 -33.36 -6.75 13.16
C PRO A 393 -33.85 -5.96 14.39
N ALA A 394 -32.94 -5.64 15.31
CA ALA A 394 -33.27 -4.90 16.53
C ALA A 394 -33.79 -3.49 16.23
N GLU A 395 -33.33 -2.88 15.14
CA GLU A 395 -33.71 -1.52 14.73
C GLU A 395 -34.77 -1.53 13.60
N GLY A 396 -35.17 -2.70 13.11
CA GLY A 396 -36.06 -2.81 11.94
C GLY A 396 -35.46 -2.24 10.66
N ILE A 397 -34.13 -2.18 10.54
CA ILE A 397 -33.44 -1.62 9.37
C ILE A 397 -33.12 -2.73 8.37
N ASP A 398 -33.46 -2.51 7.09
CA ASP A 398 -33.06 -3.34 5.96
C ASP A 398 -32.69 -2.42 4.79
N ARG A 399 -31.38 -2.29 4.52
CA ARG A 399 -30.85 -1.36 3.52
C ARG A 399 -29.88 -2.05 2.59
N ARG A 400 -29.75 -1.50 1.38
CA ARG A 400 -28.81 -1.98 0.37
C ARG A 400 -28.21 -0.80 -0.39
N THR A 401 -26.91 -0.87 -0.66
CA THR A 401 -26.20 0.15 -1.44
C THR A 401 -25.17 -0.49 -2.38
N ALA A 402 -24.82 0.21 -3.45
CA ALA A 402 -23.83 -0.27 -4.41
C ALA A 402 -22.47 -0.48 -3.73
N LEU A 403 -21.81 -1.59 -4.03
CA LEU A 403 -20.44 -1.81 -3.59
C LEU A 403 -19.53 -0.94 -4.46
N VAL A 404 -18.66 -0.13 -3.85
CA VAL A 404 -17.73 0.76 -4.55
C VAL A 404 -16.27 0.48 -4.16
N ALA A 405 -15.33 0.96 -4.97
CA ALA A 405 -13.89 0.82 -4.74
C ALA A 405 -13.21 2.20 -4.66
N ARG A 406 -12.46 2.46 -3.57
CA ARG A 406 -11.70 3.72 -3.43
C ARG A 406 -10.59 3.87 -4.49
N ARG A 407 -10.03 2.74 -4.94
CA ARG A 407 -9.04 2.69 -6.02
C ARG A 407 -9.60 1.84 -7.16
N PRO A 408 -9.58 2.33 -8.40
CA PRO A 408 -10.01 1.53 -9.54
C PRO A 408 -9.21 0.24 -9.67
N PHE A 409 -9.87 -0.83 -10.10
CA PHE A 409 -9.21 -2.10 -10.40
C PHE A 409 -9.90 -2.84 -11.55
N ASP A 410 -9.14 -3.70 -12.23
CA ASP A 410 -9.60 -4.60 -13.29
C ASP A 410 -8.89 -5.95 -13.13
N ILE A 411 -9.65 -6.97 -12.71
CA ILE A 411 -9.16 -8.33 -12.49
C ILE A 411 -9.87 -9.26 -13.44
N ARG A 412 -9.12 -9.92 -14.32
CA ARG A 412 -9.65 -10.88 -15.30
C ARG A 412 -9.02 -12.24 -15.10
N ARG A 413 -9.84 -13.29 -15.10
CA ARG A 413 -9.39 -14.68 -14.96
C ARG A 413 -10.17 -15.64 -15.86
N PRO A 414 -9.50 -16.64 -16.43
CA PRO A 414 -10.17 -17.78 -17.05
C PRO A 414 -10.81 -18.66 -15.98
N VAL A 415 -12.06 -19.08 -16.21
CA VAL A 415 -12.84 -19.97 -15.33
C VAL A 415 -13.58 -20.99 -16.19
N GLY A 416 -12.91 -22.08 -16.54
CA GLY A 416 -13.44 -23.11 -17.43
C GLY A 416 -13.79 -22.52 -18.81
N GLY A 417 -15.02 -22.71 -19.28
CA GLY A 417 -15.50 -22.13 -20.54
C GLY A 417 -15.82 -20.64 -20.52
N ASN A 418 -15.55 -19.92 -19.43
CA ASN A 418 -15.87 -18.51 -19.28
C ASN A 418 -14.67 -17.66 -18.87
N GLU A 419 -14.70 -16.38 -19.22
CA GLU A 419 -13.92 -15.35 -18.55
C GLU A 419 -14.76 -14.73 -17.43
N ALA A 420 -14.16 -14.60 -16.24
CA ALA A 420 -14.68 -13.79 -15.16
C ALA A 420 -13.86 -12.49 -15.06
N VAL A 421 -14.54 -11.36 -15.10
CA VAL A 421 -13.96 -10.01 -14.99
C VAL A 421 -14.60 -9.30 -13.82
N LEU A 422 -13.80 -9.00 -12.80
CA LEU A 422 -14.19 -8.20 -11.65
C LEU A 422 -13.56 -6.81 -11.79
N ILE A 423 -14.39 -5.80 -11.97
CA ILE A 423 -13.98 -4.41 -12.18
C ILE A 423 -14.66 -3.51 -11.15
N GLY A 424 -13.94 -2.52 -10.64
CA GLY A 424 -14.47 -1.62 -9.64
C GLY A 424 -13.88 -0.22 -9.73
N ASP A 425 -14.69 0.77 -9.39
CA ASP A 425 -14.31 2.18 -9.27
C ASP A 425 -15.10 2.86 -8.14
N GLY A 426 -14.95 4.17 -7.99
CA GLY A 426 -15.63 4.96 -6.96
C GLY A 426 -17.16 5.04 -7.09
N LYS A 427 -17.75 4.45 -8.13
CA LYS A 427 -19.21 4.45 -8.37
C LYS A 427 -19.82 3.06 -8.23
N ARG A 428 -19.10 2.00 -8.62
CA ARG A 428 -19.63 0.63 -8.60
C ARG A 428 -18.56 -0.44 -8.72
N VAL A 429 -18.90 -1.65 -8.29
CA VAL A 429 -18.21 -2.90 -8.60
C VAL A 429 -19.12 -3.77 -9.46
N ARG A 430 -18.54 -4.41 -10.48
CA ARG A 430 -19.24 -5.32 -11.38
C ARG A 430 -18.47 -6.61 -11.57
N LEU A 431 -19.21 -7.71 -11.66
CA LEU A 431 -18.74 -8.99 -12.17
C LEU A 431 -19.30 -9.18 -13.58
N ILE A 432 -18.44 -9.36 -14.56
CA ILE A 432 -18.84 -9.76 -15.91
C ILE A 432 -18.42 -11.20 -16.10
N ARG A 433 -19.38 -12.05 -16.46
CA ARG A 433 -19.15 -13.42 -16.89
C ARG A 433 -19.52 -13.53 -18.35
N ARG A 434 -18.59 -13.99 -19.17
CA ARG A 434 -18.80 -14.17 -20.61
C ARG A 434 -18.10 -15.43 -21.12
N PRO A 435 -18.54 -16.03 -22.23
CA PRO A 435 -17.82 -17.13 -22.85
C PRO A 435 -16.36 -16.75 -23.10
N ILE A 436 -15.44 -17.69 -22.88
CA ILE A 436 -14.00 -17.44 -23.07
C ILE A 436 -13.55 -17.59 -24.53
N VAL A 437 -14.41 -18.17 -25.38
CA VAL A 437 -14.30 -18.07 -26.83
C VAL A 437 -15.14 -16.85 -27.23
N GLY A 438 -14.45 -15.81 -27.66
CA GLY A 438 -15.03 -14.52 -28.00
C GLY A 438 -15.46 -14.44 -29.46
N GLN A 439 -15.57 -13.21 -29.95
CA GLN A 439 -15.93 -12.97 -31.34
C GLN A 439 -14.73 -13.19 -32.27
N PHE A 440 -15.04 -13.61 -33.50
CA PHE A 440 -14.08 -13.64 -34.60
C PHE A 440 -14.23 -12.36 -35.40
N SER A 441 -13.12 -11.70 -35.72
CA SER A 441 -13.10 -10.44 -36.45
C SER A 441 -12.09 -10.51 -37.59
N ALA A 442 -12.41 -9.91 -38.73
CA ALA A 442 -11.48 -9.73 -39.84
C ALA A 442 -10.32 -8.77 -39.52
N GLU A 443 -10.46 -7.98 -38.44
CA GLU A 443 -9.40 -7.11 -37.93
C GLU A 443 -8.47 -7.83 -36.95
N THR A 444 -8.79 -9.07 -36.57
CA THR A 444 -7.93 -9.89 -35.72
C THR A 444 -6.77 -10.44 -36.54
N VAL A 445 -5.56 -10.07 -36.16
CA VAL A 445 -4.33 -10.74 -36.61
C VAL A 445 -4.08 -11.92 -35.71
N PHE A 446 -3.84 -13.09 -36.31
CA PHE A 446 -3.40 -14.27 -35.59
C PHE A 446 -2.29 -14.99 -36.36
N SER A 447 -1.25 -15.40 -35.64
CA SER A 447 -0.24 -16.32 -36.13
C SER A 447 0.26 -17.21 -34.99
N LEU A 448 0.32 -18.52 -35.22
CA LEU A 448 0.91 -19.48 -34.30
C LEU A 448 2.35 -19.74 -34.75
N GLU A 449 3.32 -19.27 -33.96
CA GLU A 449 4.74 -19.30 -34.32
C GLU A 449 5.41 -20.61 -33.86
N SER A 450 4.98 -21.15 -32.72
CA SER A 450 5.45 -22.44 -32.22
C SER A 450 4.38 -23.07 -31.33
N SER A 451 4.27 -24.39 -31.43
CA SER A 451 3.39 -25.21 -30.61
C SER A 451 3.97 -26.60 -30.47
N TRP A 452 3.87 -27.19 -29.29
CA TRP A 452 4.26 -28.58 -29.04
C TRP A 452 3.45 -29.17 -27.90
N LEU A 453 3.20 -30.48 -27.96
CA LEU A 453 2.57 -31.27 -26.91
C LEU A 453 3.51 -32.40 -26.52
N LYS A 454 3.93 -32.44 -25.24
CA LYS A 454 4.81 -33.48 -24.69
C LYS A 454 4.31 -33.90 -23.33
N GLU A 455 4.08 -35.18 -23.10
CA GLU A 455 3.71 -35.71 -21.78
C GLU A 455 2.56 -34.92 -21.12
N ARG A 456 1.50 -34.66 -21.90
CA ARG A 456 0.33 -33.86 -21.50
C ARG A 456 0.65 -32.41 -21.07
N THR A 457 1.79 -31.88 -21.49
CA THR A 457 2.15 -30.47 -21.38
C THR A 457 2.07 -29.83 -22.75
N LEU A 458 1.20 -28.82 -22.90
CA LEU A 458 0.99 -28.11 -24.15
C LEU A 458 1.64 -26.73 -24.11
N HIS A 459 2.51 -26.45 -25.07
CA HIS A 459 3.03 -25.13 -25.33
C HIS A 459 2.43 -24.52 -26.58
N VAL A 460 2.16 -23.22 -26.51
CA VAL A 460 1.77 -22.38 -27.63
C VAL A 460 2.45 -21.02 -27.48
N GLU A 461 2.87 -20.44 -28.60
CA GLU A 461 3.30 -19.06 -28.69
C GLU A 461 3.01 -18.48 -30.08
N GLY A 462 2.81 -17.17 -30.14
CA GLY A 462 2.48 -16.52 -31.40
C GLY A 462 2.02 -15.07 -31.25
N ALA A 463 1.50 -14.51 -32.34
CA ALA A 463 0.94 -13.16 -32.38
C ALA A 463 -0.59 -13.23 -32.37
N LEU A 464 -1.23 -12.44 -31.50
CA LEU A 464 -2.67 -12.20 -31.56
C LEU A 464 -2.94 -10.74 -31.20
N PHE A 465 -3.52 -9.95 -32.09
CA PHE A 465 -3.99 -8.59 -31.78
C PHE A 465 -5.12 -8.18 -32.71
N VAL A 466 -5.73 -7.02 -32.45
CA VAL A 466 -6.79 -6.46 -33.28
C VAL A 466 -6.32 -5.11 -33.79
N HIS A 467 -6.38 -4.89 -35.11
CA HIS A 467 -6.04 -3.60 -35.69
C HIS A 467 -6.88 -2.48 -35.06
N GLY A 468 -6.22 -1.36 -34.72
CA GLY A 468 -6.82 -0.21 -34.06
C GLY A 468 -7.00 -0.33 -32.54
N ILE A 469 -6.69 -1.48 -31.93
CA ILE A 469 -6.72 -1.66 -30.47
C ILE A 469 -5.29 -1.77 -29.94
N GLU A 470 -4.86 -0.77 -29.18
CA GLU A 470 -3.48 -0.66 -28.70
C GLU A 470 -3.08 -1.81 -27.76
N ALA A 471 -1.94 -2.44 -28.02
CA ALA A 471 -1.30 -3.46 -27.21
C ALA A 471 0.16 -3.10 -26.92
N GLY A 472 0.39 -1.85 -26.51
CA GLY A 472 1.71 -1.28 -26.23
C GLY A 472 2.28 -1.56 -24.84
N ASP A 473 1.49 -2.13 -23.93
CA ASP A 473 1.90 -2.49 -22.57
C ASP A 473 1.27 -3.84 -22.14
N ARG A 474 1.90 -4.54 -21.20
CA ARG A 474 1.40 -5.76 -20.55
C ARG A 474 0.02 -5.58 -19.90
N GLY A 475 -0.39 -4.36 -19.59
CA GLY A 475 -1.70 -4.04 -19.02
C GLY A 475 -2.85 -3.97 -20.03
N HIS A 476 -2.57 -3.88 -21.33
CA HIS A 476 -3.59 -3.57 -22.35
C HIS A 476 -4.48 -4.76 -22.74
N GLY A 477 -4.12 -5.98 -22.36
CA GLY A 477 -4.92 -7.15 -22.64
C GLY A 477 -4.53 -8.37 -21.83
N GLN A 478 -5.35 -9.41 -21.89
CA GLN A 478 -5.09 -10.72 -21.30
C GLN A 478 -5.28 -11.81 -22.35
N TYR A 479 -4.30 -12.70 -22.47
CA TYR A 479 -4.36 -13.84 -23.37
C TYR A 479 -4.74 -15.11 -22.62
N TYR A 480 -5.56 -15.93 -23.27
CA TYR A 480 -5.96 -17.23 -22.79
C TYR A 480 -5.74 -18.30 -23.86
N LEU A 481 -5.20 -19.43 -23.45
CA LEU A 481 -5.29 -20.69 -24.18
C LEU A 481 -6.58 -21.37 -23.75
N VAL A 482 -7.40 -21.78 -24.72
CA VAL A 482 -8.68 -22.44 -24.49
C VAL A 482 -8.66 -23.79 -25.21
N LEU A 483 -9.01 -24.85 -24.49
CA LEU A 483 -9.19 -26.21 -25.01
C LEU A 483 -10.67 -26.56 -24.88
N GLN A 484 -11.38 -26.60 -25.99
CA GLN A 484 -12.79 -26.92 -26.05
C GLN A 484 -12.97 -28.36 -26.51
N GLY A 485 -13.34 -29.24 -25.58
CA GLY A 485 -13.74 -30.61 -25.86
C GLY A 485 -15.26 -30.73 -26.01
N GLN A 486 -15.74 -31.96 -26.13
CA GLN A 486 -17.17 -32.25 -26.30
C GLN A 486 -18.01 -31.84 -25.07
N ASP A 487 -17.53 -32.18 -23.87
CA ASP A 487 -18.28 -31.96 -22.61
C ASP A 487 -17.61 -30.94 -21.68
N THR A 488 -16.34 -30.62 -21.91
CA THR A 488 -15.55 -29.77 -21.02
C THR A 488 -14.78 -28.70 -21.78
N THR A 489 -14.56 -27.57 -21.12
CA THR A 489 -13.67 -26.52 -21.63
C THR A 489 -12.65 -26.18 -20.56
N HIS A 490 -11.37 -26.30 -20.92
CA HIS A 490 -10.25 -25.90 -20.08
C HIS A 490 -9.68 -24.59 -20.60
N SER A 491 -9.26 -23.71 -19.69
CA SER A 491 -8.68 -22.43 -20.07
C SER A 491 -7.56 -22.02 -19.14
N PHE A 492 -6.52 -21.43 -19.71
CA PHE A 492 -5.26 -21.11 -19.03
C PHE A 492 -4.80 -19.71 -19.43
N ARG A 493 -4.24 -18.97 -18.47
CA ARG A 493 -3.66 -17.66 -18.76
C ARG A 493 -2.34 -17.83 -19.50
N LEU A 494 -2.15 -17.05 -20.56
CA LEU A 494 -0.90 -16.94 -21.29
C LEU A 494 -0.14 -15.67 -20.86
N GLY A 495 1.18 -15.73 -20.96
CA GLY A 495 2.06 -14.59 -20.78
C GLY A 495 2.16 -13.72 -22.04
N MET A 496 2.66 -12.51 -21.86
CA MET A 496 2.92 -11.54 -22.94
C MET A 496 4.43 -11.32 -23.07
N SER A 497 4.92 -11.25 -24.30
CA SER A 497 6.33 -10.98 -24.61
C SER A 497 6.47 -9.82 -25.59
N ARG A 498 7.58 -9.09 -25.48
CA ARG A 498 7.90 -8.00 -26.41
C ARG A 498 8.71 -8.54 -27.60
N LYS A 499 8.03 -9.10 -28.60
CA LYS A 499 8.66 -9.62 -29.85
C LYS A 499 8.32 -8.73 -31.06
N THR A 500 8.76 -7.48 -31.02
CA THR A 500 8.39 -6.43 -32.00
C THR A 500 8.71 -6.81 -33.44
N ALA A 501 9.81 -7.52 -33.69
CA ALA A 501 10.19 -7.96 -35.03
C ALA A 501 9.21 -8.97 -35.64
N VAL A 502 8.57 -9.82 -34.82
CA VAL A 502 7.52 -10.74 -35.27
C VAL A 502 6.24 -9.96 -35.56
N ILE A 503 5.81 -9.14 -34.58
CA ILE A 503 4.56 -8.37 -34.68
C ILE A 503 4.55 -7.44 -35.89
N ARG A 504 5.65 -6.73 -36.18
CA ARG A 504 5.74 -5.78 -37.30
C ARG A 504 5.45 -6.41 -38.67
N LYS A 505 5.67 -7.72 -38.85
CA LYS A 505 5.36 -8.41 -40.11
C LYS A 505 3.86 -8.45 -40.39
N HIS A 506 3.03 -8.34 -39.36
CA HIS A 506 1.58 -8.42 -39.46
C HIS A 506 0.87 -7.06 -39.39
N VAL A 507 1.60 -5.98 -39.09
CA VAL A 507 1.02 -4.63 -39.04
C VAL A 507 0.81 -4.13 -40.47
N ARG A 508 -0.43 -3.73 -40.80
CA ARG A 508 -0.79 -3.26 -42.14
C ARG A 508 -0.14 -1.90 -42.41
N ARG A 509 0.14 -1.62 -43.69
CA ARG A 509 0.59 -0.28 -44.10
C ARG A 509 -0.52 0.74 -43.78
N GLY A 510 -0.17 1.79 -43.03
CA GLY A 510 -1.10 2.83 -42.59
C GLY A 510 -1.78 2.55 -41.24
N ASP A 511 -1.49 1.41 -40.60
CA ASP A 511 -1.84 1.18 -39.20
C ASP A 511 -0.75 1.78 -38.30
N PHE A 512 -1.16 2.70 -37.43
CA PHE A 512 -0.29 3.42 -36.50
C PHE A 512 -0.40 2.91 -35.06
N GLY A 513 -1.14 1.81 -34.83
CA GLY A 513 -1.27 1.20 -33.51
C GLY A 513 0.06 0.66 -32.99
N ASN A 514 0.24 0.74 -31.67
CA ASN A 514 1.36 0.12 -30.97
C ASN A 514 0.95 -1.28 -30.48
N TYR A 515 1.62 -2.32 -30.96
CA TYR A 515 1.32 -3.71 -30.65
C TYR A 515 2.53 -4.44 -30.06
N ASP A 516 3.47 -3.72 -29.45
CA ASP A 516 4.74 -4.27 -28.98
C ASP A 516 4.59 -5.46 -28.02
N PHE A 517 3.46 -5.56 -27.29
CA PHE A 517 3.13 -6.66 -26.37
C PHE A 517 2.03 -7.60 -26.90
N ALA A 518 1.80 -7.63 -28.22
CA ALA A 518 0.83 -8.51 -28.87
C ALA A 518 1.28 -9.98 -29.03
N TYR A 519 2.47 -10.32 -28.54
CA TYR A 519 2.98 -11.69 -28.63
C TYR A 519 2.61 -12.47 -27.37
N PHE A 520 1.84 -13.55 -27.53
CA PHE A 520 1.46 -14.45 -26.45
C PHE A 520 2.40 -15.65 -26.37
N ALA A 521 2.55 -16.21 -25.17
CA ALA A 521 3.22 -17.50 -24.97
C ALA A 521 2.73 -18.16 -23.68
N THR A 522 2.83 -19.47 -23.56
CA THR A 522 2.68 -20.09 -22.22
C THR A 522 3.71 -19.52 -21.26
N SER A 523 3.34 -19.40 -19.97
CA SER A 523 4.20 -18.77 -18.96
C SER A 523 5.61 -19.37 -18.94
N GLY A 524 6.63 -18.52 -19.06
CA GLY A 524 8.03 -18.94 -19.10
C GLY A 524 8.42 -19.85 -20.25
N TYR A 525 7.58 -20.00 -21.28
CA TYR A 525 7.74 -20.95 -22.39
C TYR A 525 7.74 -22.43 -21.97
N ASN A 526 7.24 -22.74 -20.78
CA ASN A 526 7.29 -24.09 -20.20
C ASN A 526 6.09 -24.98 -20.58
N GLY A 527 5.11 -24.43 -21.30
CA GLY A 527 3.83 -25.11 -21.55
C GLY A 527 2.84 -24.98 -20.37
N VAL A 528 1.65 -25.52 -20.57
CA VAL A 528 0.60 -25.68 -19.55
C VAL A 528 0.36 -27.17 -19.31
N ASP A 529 0.17 -27.53 -18.04
CA ASP A 529 -0.11 -28.91 -17.63
C ASP A 529 -1.59 -29.27 -17.89
N LEU A 530 -1.80 -30.36 -18.62
CA LEU A 530 -3.10 -30.91 -18.98
C LEU A 530 -3.40 -32.27 -18.32
N GLN A 531 -2.68 -32.66 -17.27
CA GLN A 531 -2.94 -33.92 -16.55
C GLN A 531 -4.38 -34.06 -16.05
N LYS A 532 -5.05 -32.94 -15.73
CA LYS A 532 -6.45 -32.94 -15.26
C LYS A 532 -7.51 -32.91 -16.37
N ALA A 533 -7.11 -32.75 -17.63
CA ALA A 533 -8.03 -32.84 -18.76
C ALA A 533 -8.32 -34.32 -19.07
N ALA A 534 -9.56 -34.66 -19.42
CA ALA A 534 -9.88 -36.03 -19.82
C ALA A 534 -9.25 -36.38 -21.19
N PRO A 535 -8.97 -37.66 -21.49
CA PRO A 535 -8.65 -38.09 -22.85
C PRO A 535 -9.73 -37.67 -23.85
N GLY A 536 -9.33 -37.32 -25.07
CA GLY A 536 -10.24 -36.88 -26.13
C GLY A 536 -9.64 -35.84 -27.08
N VAL A 537 -10.46 -35.41 -28.05
CA VAL A 537 -10.09 -34.36 -29.01
C VAL A 537 -10.56 -33.00 -28.50
N TYR A 538 -9.67 -32.02 -28.55
CA TYR A 538 -9.93 -30.65 -28.13
C TYR A 538 -9.62 -29.68 -29.26
N GLU A 539 -10.58 -28.80 -29.56
CA GLU A 539 -10.36 -27.63 -30.39
C GLU A 539 -9.60 -26.57 -29.57
N VAL A 540 -8.55 -26.02 -30.15
CA VAL A 540 -7.67 -25.06 -29.49
C VAL A 540 -7.99 -23.66 -29.97
N TYR A 541 -8.21 -22.74 -29.04
CA TYR A 541 -8.34 -21.31 -29.34
C TYR A 541 -7.35 -20.50 -28.53
N ILE A 542 -6.89 -19.40 -29.13
CA ILE A 542 -6.23 -18.32 -28.40
C ILE A 542 -7.20 -17.16 -28.32
N SER A 543 -7.52 -16.75 -27.10
CA SER A 543 -8.43 -15.64 -26.82
C SER A 543 -7.69 -14.44 -26.26
N LEU A 544 -8.07 -13.24 -26.70
CA LEU A 544 -7.57 -11.96 -26.24
C LEU A 544 -8.72 -11.13 -25.64
N SER A 545 -8.59 -10.83 -24.35
CA SER A 545 -9.46 -9.91 -23.62
C SER A 545 -8.85 -8.51 -23.62
N THR A 546 -9.46 -7.58 -24.35
CA THR A 546 -8.97 -6.20 -24.50
C THR A 546 -10.12 -5.25 -24.87
N GLY A 547 -10.00 -3.97 -24.53
CA GLY A 547 -10.99 -2.94 -24.92
C GLY A 547 -12.42 -3.21 -24.43
N GLY A 548 -12.59 -4.00 -23.37
CA GLY A 548 -13.92 -4.44 -22.90
C GLY A 548 -14.54 -5.60 -23.72
N SER A 549 -13.87 -6.07 -24.76
CA SER A 549 -14.30 -7.18 -25.62
C SER A 549 -13.42 -8.42 -25.46
N LEU A 550 -13.84 -9.52 -26.08
CA LEU A 550 -13.08 -10.76 -26.15
C LEU A 550 -13.02 -11.19 -27.61
N PHE A 551 -11.82 -11.40 -28.13
CA PHE A 551 -11.57 -11.86 -29.49
C PHE A 551 -10.91 -13.23 -29.43
N SER A 552 -11.22 -14.11 -30.38
CA SER A 552 -10.60 -15.43 -30.45
C SER A 552 -10.12 -15.74 -31.85
N ALA A 553 -9.10 -16.61 -31.91
CA ALA A 553 -8.63 -17.23 -33.13
C ALA A 553 -8.47 -18.74 -32.90
N ALA A 554 -8.83 -19.54 -33.90
CA ALA A 554 -8.63 -20.98 -33.87
C ALA A 554 -7.15 -21.30 -34.09
N ALA A 555 -6.61 -22.19 -33.27
CA ALA A 555 -5.20 -22.59 -33.27
C ALA A 555 -5.00 -24.08 -33.60
N GLY A 556 -6.00 -24.69 -34.26
CA GLY A 556 -6.03 -26.10 -34.61
C GLY A 556 -6.67 -26.96 -33.54
N SER A 557 -6.40 -28.26 -33.58
CA SER A 557 -6.90 -29.25 -32.63
C SER A 557 -5.76 -30.11 -32.07
N ILE A 558 -5.99 -30.68 -30.88
CA ILE A 558 -5.08 -31.63 -30.24
C ILE A 558 -5.86 -32.86 -29.79
N THR A 559 -5.16 -34.00 -29.73
CA THR A 559 -5.68 -35.22 -29.11
C THR A 559 -4.90 -35.47 -27.83
N LEU A 560 -5.62 -35.72 -26.74
CA LEU A 560 -5.05 -36.14 -25.47
C LEU A 560 -5.37 -37.62 -25.27
N ASP A 561 -4.32 -38.43 -25.09
CA ASP A 561 -4.43 -39.87 -24.82
C ASP A 561 -4.72 -40.17 -23.34
#